data_AF-A0A6A6XCI2-F1
#
_entry.id   AF-A0A6A6XCI2-F1
#
_cell.length_a   1.000
_cell.length_b   1.000
_cell.length_c   1.000
_cell.angle_alpha   90.00
_cell.angle_beta   90.00
_cell.angle_gamma   90.00
#
_symmetry.space_group_name_H-M   'P 1'
#
loop_
_entity.id
_entity.type
_entity.pdbx_description
1 polymer ?
#
loop_
_entity_poly.entity_id
_entity_poly.type
_entity_poly.pdbx_seq_one_letter_code
_entity_poly.pdbx_strand_id
1 'polypeptide(L)'
;IRNGATGTKTKRTHHCGECGKAPTAECFRKNHVDYCTAPMDNQFGVCGMKFNVLSPGGCANHIYRNGFNLRIRNERRGLDPDHKTAWELEQEAKIKAEEDAAGIAAEAAAERAANQQYFRQKAAPREKTKMTQGKKQ
;
A
#
# COMPACT_ATOMS: atom_id res chain seq x y z
N ILE A 1 -0.79 -22.18 23.32
CA ILE A 1 -1.24 -21.83 21.95
C ILE A 1 0.02 -21.64 21.10
N ARG A 2 0.02 -22.04 19.83
CA ARG A 2 1.18 -21.95 18.92
C ARG A 2 0.89 -20.98 17.78
N ASN A 3 1.93 -20.38 17.22
CA ASN A 3 1.87 -19.68 15.94
C ASN A 3 1.57 -20.71 14.84
N GLY A 4 0.63 -20.40 13.93
CA GLY A 4 0.20 -21.30 12.86
C GLY A 4 1.25 -21.52 11.76
N ALA A 5 2.20 -20.59 11.61
CA ALA A 5 3.27 -20.66 10.62
C ALA A 5 4.55 -21.27 11.20
N THR A 6 4.99 -20.80 12.38
CA THR A 6 6.29 -21.21 12.96
C THR A 6 6.17 -22.33 13.99
N GLY A 7 4.96 -22.68 14.43
CA GLY A 7 4.74 -23.66 15.51
C GLY A 7 5.23 -23.21 16.89
N THR A 8 5.83 -22.01 17.02
CA THR A 8 6.39 -21.50 18.27
C THR A 8 5.28 -21.26 19.28
N LYS A 9 5.50 -21.62 20.55
CA LYS A 9 4.55 -21.33 21.64
C LYS A 9 4.44 -19.81 21.82
N THR A 10 3.22 -19.29 21.70
CA THR A 10 2.92 -17.88 21.97
C THR A 10 2.67 -17.70 23.47
N LYS A 11 3.26 -16.66 24.07
CA LYS A 11 3.01 -16.31 25.49
C LYS A 11 1.59 -15.75 25.71
N ARG A 12 0.91 -15.32 24.65
CA ARG A 12 -0.45 -14.78 24.73
C ARG A 12 -1.49 -15.91 24.78
N THR A 13 -2.30 -15.90 25.83
CA THR A 13 -3.52 -16.69 25.94
C THR A 13 -4.63 -15.98 25.18
N HIS A 14 -5.02 -16.54 24.04
CA HIS A 14 -6.14 -16.01 23.27
C HIS A 14 -7.39 -16.79 23.61
N HIS A 15 -8.35 -16.14 24.27
CA HIS A 15 -9.74 -16.57 24.32
C HIS A 15 -10.44 -16.20 23.02
N CYS A 16 -11.45 -16.99 22.66
CA CYS A 16 -12.37 -16.63 21.60
C CYS A 16 -13.21 -15.45 22.11
N GLY A 17 -13.15 -14.31 21.41
CA GLY A 17 -13.89 -13.10 21.81
C GLY A 17 -15.41 -13.30 21.81
N GLU A 18 -15.90 -14.26 21.02
CA GLU A 18 -17.34 -14.55 20.92
C GLU A 18 -17.79 -15.66 21.88
N CYS A 19 -17.05 -16.77 21.94
CA CYS A 19 -17.43 -17.89 22.80
C CYS A 19 -17.03 -17.69 24.26
N GLY A 20 -16.18 -16.70 24.57
CA GLY A 20 -15.62 -16.44 25.91
C GLY A 20 -14.68 -17.53 26.45
N LYS A 21 -14.47 -18.62 25.68
CA LYS A 21 -13.72 -19.81 26.08
C LYS A 21 -12.44 -19.97 25.27
N ALA A 22 -11.64 -20.98 25.61
CA ALA A 22 -10.51 -21.39 24.79
C ALA A 22 -10.98 -21.71 23.36
N PRO A 23 -10.30 -21.21 22.31
CA PRO A 23 -10.72 -21.45 20.94
C PRO A 23 -10.69 -22.94 20.58
N THR A 24 -11.79 -23.40 19.99
CA THR A 24 -11.97 -24.77 19.49
C THR A 24 -11.90 -24.80 17.97
N ALA A 25 -11.85 -26.00 17.37
CA ALA A 25 -11.91 -26.15 15.91
C ALA A 25 -13.16 -25.51 15.28
N GLU A 26 -14.27 -25.46 16.02
CA GLU A 26 -15.48 -24.77 15.57
C GLU A 26 -15.31 -23.25 15.52
N CYS A 27 -14.53 -22.66 16.43
CA CYS A 27 -14.24 -21.23 16.40
C CYS A 27 -13.46 -20.83 15.14
N PHE A 28 -12.59 -21.72 14.63
CA PHE A 28 -11.91 -21.52 13.35
C PHE A 28 -12.86 -21.70 12.17
N ARG A 29 -13.68 -22.77 12.16
CA ARG A 29 -14.67 -22.97 11.08
C ARG A 29 -15.68 -21.84 10.94
N LYS A 30 -16.04 -21.19 12.04
CA LYS A 30 -16.96 -20.04 12.06
C LYS A 30 -16.25 -18.70 11.90
N ASN A 31 -14.94 -18.67 11.69
CA ASN A 31 -14.11 -17.46 11.63
C ASN A 31 -14.28 -16.54 12.87
N HIS A 32 -14.47 -17.10 14.07
CA HIS A 32 -14.41 -16.29 15.31
C HIS A 32 -12.95 -15.93 15.62
N VAL A 33 -12.06 -16.90 15.38
CA VAL A 33 -10.61 -16.75 15.42
C VAL A 33 -10.01 -17.25 14.13
N ASP A 34 -8.89 -16.67 13.73
CA ASP A 34 -8.12 -17.16 12.60
C ASP A 34 -6.61 -16.88 12.78
N TYR A 35 -5.79 -17.38 11.88
CA TYR A 35 -4.37 -17.11 11.79
C TYR A 35 -4.09 -16.00 10.78
N CYS A 36 -3.20 -15.09 11.15
CA CYS A 36 -2.83 -14.00 10.27
C CYS A 36 -2.05 -14.52 9.06
N THR A 37 -2.52 -14.18 7.86
CA THR A 37 -1.92 -14.57 6.58
C THR A 37 -1.03 -13.48 5.98
N ALA A 38 -0.87 -12.35 6.68
CA ALA A 38 -0.01 -11.26 6.23
C ALA A 38 1.45 -11.72 6.12
N PRO A 39 2.22 -11.22 5.13
CA PRO A 39 3.65 -11.46 5.07
C PRO A 39 4.34 -10.92 6.33
N MET A 40 5.46 -11.53 6.73
CA MET A 40 6.30 -10.93 7.77
C MET A 40 7.18 -9.83 7.16
N ASP A 41 7.18 -8.64 7.79
CA ASP A 41 7.88 -7.43 7.29
C ASP A 41 9.35 -7.65 6.89
N ASN A 42 10.04 -8.61 7.51
CA ASN A 42 11.49 -8.83 7.32
C ASN A 42 11.88 -10.29 6.99
N GLN A 43 10.94 -11.19 6.68
CA GLN A 43 11.24 -12.61 6.47
C GLN A 43 10.35 -13.26 5.39
N PHE A 44 10.89 -14.29 4.73
CA PHE A 44 10.08 -15.20 3.93
C PHE A 44 9.12 -15.96 4.84
N GLY A 45 7.81 -15.71 4.71
CA GLY A 45 6.78 -16.42 5.45
C GLY A 45 5.57 -15.57 5.81
N VAL A 46 4.58 -16.20 6.42
CA VAL A 46 3.36 -15.54 6.91
C VAL A 46 3.43 -15.35 8.42
N CYS A 47 2.77 -14.30 8.91
CA CYS A 47 2.74 -13.92 10.31
C CYS A 47 2.30 -15.09 11.22
N GLY A 48 1.22 -15.79 10.86
CA GLY A 48 0.74 -16.97 11.57
C GLY A 48 0.24 -16.72 13.01
N MET A 49 0.16 -15.45 13.44
CA MET A 49 -0.38 -15.12 14.76
C MET A 49 -1.89 -15.34 14.78
N LYS A 50 -2.37 -16.03 15.82
CA LYS A 50 -3.81 -16.21 16.04
C LYS A 50 -4.44 -14.91 16.53
N PHE A 51 -5.61 -14.55 16.01
CA PHE A 51 -6.33 -13.35 16.40
C PHE A 51 -7.85 -13.57 16.36
N ASN A 52 -8.60 -12.68 17.02
CA ASN A 52 -10.06 -12.66 16.94
C ASN A 52 -10.47 -11.83 15.72
N VAL A 53 -11.28 -12.37 14.83
CA VAL A 53 -11.65 -11.71 13.56
C VAL A 53 -12.48 -10.44 13.77
N LEU A 54 -13.25 -10.37 14.87
CA LEU A 54 -13.98 -9.17 15.24
C LEU A 54 -13.10 -8.07 15.86
N SER A 55 -11.85 -8.37 16.22
CA SER A 55 -10.94 -7.37 16.78
C SER A 55 -10.63 -6.30 15.73
N PRO A 56 -10.86 -5.00 16.00
CA PRO A 56 -10.57 -3.95 15.03
C PRO A 56 -9.08 -3.88 14.64
N GLY A 57 -8.19 -4.36 15.52
CA GLY A 57 -6.75 -4.36 15.31
C GLY A 57 -6.20 -5.58 14.55
N GLY A 58 -7.03 -6.48 14.04
CA GLY A 58 -6.57 -7.73 13.42
C GLY A 58 -5.66 -8.52 14.37
N CYS A 59 -4.47 -8.89 13.91
CA CYS A 59 -3.48 -9.62 14.73
C CYS A 59 -2.57 -8.72 15.59
N ALA A 60 -2.99 -7.48 15.85
CA ALA A 60 -2.25 -6.39 16.50
C ALA A 60 -1.09 -5.81 15.68
N ASN A 61 -0.31 -6.65 14.99
CA ASN A 61 0.75 -6.17 14.10
C ASN A 61 0.20 -5.83 12.70
N HIS A 62 -0.78 -6.61 12.22
CA HIS A 62 -1.38 -6.43 10.90
C HIS A 62 -2.85 -6.01 11.07
N ILE A 63 -3.07 -4.71 10.93
CA ILE A 63 -4.36 -4.06 11.10
C ILE A 63 -5.12 -4.09 9.77
N TYR A 64 -6.45 -4.24 9.83
CA TYR A 64 -7.31 -4.26 8.63
C TYR A 64 -7.20 -3.02 7.76
N ARG A 65 -6.98 -1.84 8.37
CA ARG A 65 -6.82 -0.57 7.65
C ARG A 65 -5.65 -0.58 6.65
N ASN A 66 -4.66 -1.46 6.87
CA ASN A 66 -3.50 -1.60 5.99
C ASN A 66 -3.72 -2.70 4.93
N GLY A 67 -4.96 -3.18 4.73
CA GLY A 67 -5.29 -4.21 3.74
C GLY A 67 -5.09 -5.65 4.21
N PHE A 68 -4.55 -5.88 5.42
CA PHE A 68 -4.24 -7.23 5.88
C PHE A 68 -5.46 -7.99 6.40
N ASN A 69 -5.56 -9.29 6.06
CA ASN A 69 -6.61 -10.21 6.51
C ASN A 69 -8.04 -9.73 6.20
N LEU A 70 -8.24 -8.81 5.23
CA LEU A 70 -9.56 -8.28 4.87
C LEU A 70 -10.49 -9.39 4.38
N ARG A 71 -9.98 -10.35 3.60
CA ARG A 71 -10.74 -11.51 3.15
C ARG A 71 -11.41 -12.26 4.31
N ILE A 72 -10.65 -12.59 5.35
CA ILE A 72 -11.16 -13.33 6.53
C ILE A 72 -12.26 -12.53 7.24
N ARG A 73 -12.07 -11.21 7.35
CA ARG A 73 -13.07 -10.30 7.93
C ARG A 73 -14.33 -10.22 7.08
N ASN A 74 -14.19 -10.17 5.77
CA ASN A 74 -15.29 -10.08 4.81
C ASN A 74 -16.09 -11.38 4.79
N GLU A 75 -15.42 -12.53 4.69
CA GLU A 75 -16.03 -13.85 4.78
C GLU A 75 -16.84 -14.01 6.09
N ARG A 76 -16.28 -13.58 7.23
CA ARG A 76 -16.99 -13.59 8.52
C ARG A 76 -18.25 -12.73 8.51
N ARG A 77 -18.24 -11.62 7.77
CA ARG A 77 -19.38 -10.70 7.62
C ARG A 77 -20.38 -11.15 6.56
N GLY A 78 -20.13 -12.26 5.87
CA GLY A 78 -20.93 -12.68 4.71
C GLY A 78 -20.81 -11.73 3.53
N LEU A 79 -19.73 -10.95 3.48
CA LEU A 79 -19.40 -10.08 2.36
C LEU A 79 -18.52 -10.86 1.37
N ASP A 80 -18.49 -10.38 0.13
CA ASP A 80 -17.57 -10.89 -0.88
C ASP A 80 -16.11 -10.81 -0.37
N PRO A 81 -15.27 -11.83 -0.59
CA PRO A 81 -13.85 -11.83 -0.24
C PRO A 81 -13.11 -10.54 -0.64
N ASP A 82 -13.44 -10.02 -1.82
CA ASP A 82 -12.83 -8.84 -2.43
C ASP A 82 -13.68 -7.59 -2.24
N HIS A 83 -14.66 -7.64 -1.32
CA HIS A 83 -15.47 -6.48 -0.98
C HIS A 83 -14.58 -5.33 -0.50
N LYS A 84 -14.64 -4.23 -1.25
CA LYS A 84 -14.07 -2.94 -0.89
C LYS A 84 -15.18 -1.99 -0.47
N THR A 85 -14.92 -1.23 0.58
CA THR A 85 -15.81 -0.16 1.01
C THR A 85 -15.80 0.99 0.00
N ALA A 86 -16.85 1.81 -0.01
CA ALA A 86 -16.92 3.00 -0.88
C ALA A 86 -15.72 3.95 -0.67
N TRP A 87 -15.26 4.08 0.57
CA TRP A 87 -14.08 4.89 0.91
C TRP A 87 -12.79 4.31 0.32
N GLU A 88 -12.61 2.98 0.38
CA GLU A 88 -11.43 2.33 -0.24
C GLU A 88 -11.42 2.50 -1.75
N LEU A 89 -12.57 2.33 -2.40
CA LEU A 89 -12.71 2.58 -3.84
C LEU A 89 -12.41 4.05 -4.20
N GLU A 90 -12.86 5.00 -3.39
CA GLU A 90 -12.55 6.42 -3.58
C GLU A 90 -11.05 6.71 -3.40
N GLN A 91 -10.39 6.11 -2.41
CA GLN A 91 -8.94 6.27 -2.24
C GLN A 91 -8.16 5.68 -3.42
N GLU A 92 -8.55 4.49 -3.89
CA GLU A 92 -7.92 3.87 -5.07
C GLU A 92 -8.12 4.72 -6.33
N ALA A 93 -9.32 5.25 -6.54
CA ALA A 93 -9.61 6.16 -7.65
C ALA A 93 -8.77 7.44 -7.57
N LYS A 94 -8.57 7.99 -6.36
CA LYS A 94 -7.75 9.18 -6.14
C LYS A 94 -6.27 8.91 -6.43
N ILE A 95 -5.73 7.81 -5.92
CA ILE A 95 -4.33 7.42 -6.19
C ILE A 95 -4.13 7.24 -7.70
N LYS A 96 -5.03 6.53 -8.36
CA LYS A 96 -4.97 6.34 -9.81
C LYS A 96 -5.03 7.66 -10.57
N ALA A 97 -5.92 8.58 -10.20
CA ALA A 97 -6.01 9.89 -10.82
C ALA A 97 -4.73 10.72 -10.64
N GLU A 98 -4.05 10.60 -9.49
CA GLU A 98 -2.77 11.25 -9.23
C GLU A 98 -1.64 10.63 -10.06
N GLU A 99 -1.59 9.30 -10.17
CA GLU A 99 -0.63 8.59 -11.02
C GLU A 99 -0.81 8.94 -12.50
N ASP A 100 -2.06 8.94 -12.99
CA ASP A 100 -2.40 9.32 -14.36
C ASP A 100 -2.02 10.79 -14.63
N ALA A 101 -2.31 11.70 -13.69
CA ALA A 101 -1.92 13.11 -13.80
C ALA A 101 -0.39 13.30 -13.80
N ALA A 102 0.33 12.54 -12.97
CA ALA A 102 1.79 12.55 -12.95
C ALA A 102 2.37 12.03 -14.27
N GLY A 103 1.77 10.98 -14.85
CA GLY A 103 2.13 10.46 -16.17
C GLY A 103 1.97 11.50 -17.27
N ILE A 104 0.81 12.16 -17.34
CA ILE A 104 0.53 13.22 -18.31
C ILE A 104 1.49 14.40 -18.14
N ALA A 105 1.77 14.81 -16.90
CA ALA A 105 2.71 15.90 -16.62
C ALA A 105 4.14 15.55 -17.04
N ALA A 106 4.57 14.31 -16.82
CA ALA A 106 5.88 13.83 -17.25
C ALA A 106 6.02 13.80 -18.77
N GLU A 107 4.98 13.35 -19.49
CA GLU A 107 4.95 13.35 -20.95
C GLU A 107 5.01 14.78 -21.51
N ALA A 108 4.20 15.69 -20.98
CA ALA A 108 4.23 17.10 -21.37
C ALA A 108 5.59 17.78 -21.06
N ALA A 109 6.25 17.41 -19.96
CA ALA A 109 7.58 17.89 -19.64
C ALA A 109 8.64 17.36 -20.62
N ALA A 110 8.55 16.10 -21.01
CA ALA A 110 9.43 15.49 -22.02
C ALA A 110 9.28 16.15 -23.39
N GLU A 111 8.04 16.42 -23.82
CA GLU A 111 7.77 17.12 -25.08
C GLU A 111 8.31 18.55 -25.08
N ARG A 112 8.10 19.31 -23.98
CA ARG A 112 8.67 20.65 -23.83
C ARG A 112 10.20 20.64 -23.88
N ALA A 113 10.83 19.66 -23.23
CA ALA A 113 12.29 19.50 -23.27
C ALA A 113 12.80 19.18 -24.68
N ALA A 114 12.12 18.30 -25.41
CA ALA A 114 12.45 17.96 -26.79
C ALA A 114 12.33 19.17 -27.73
N ASN A 115 11.24 19.93 -27.61
CA ASN A 115 11.05 21.17 -28.37
C ASN A 115 12.15 22.20 -28.04
N GLN A 116 12.47 22.41 -26.77
CA GLN A 116 13.55 23.34 -26.38
C GLN A 116 14.90 22.93 -26.98
N GLN A 117 15.20 21.63 -26.99
CA GLN A 117 16.42 21.10 -27.60
C GLN A 117 16.45 21.33 -29.11
N TYR A 118 15.33 21.11 -29.80
CA TYR A 118 15.20 21.38 -31.23
C TYR A 118 15.50 22.85 -31.58
N PHE A 119 14.90 23.81 -30.85
CA PHE A 119 15.15 25.23 -31.08
C PHE A 119 16.61 25.63 -30.76
N ARG A 120 17.22 25.05 -29.72
CA ARG A 120 18.64 25.27 -29.40
C ARG A 120 19.57 24.81 -30.52
N GLN A 121 19.28 23.68 -31.16
CA GLN A 121 20.09 23.17 -32.27
C GLN A 121 19.97 24.03 -33.54
N LYS A 122 18.81 24.64 -33.77
CA LYS A 122 18.57 25.52 -34.93
C LYS A 122 18.99 26.97 -34.73
N ALA A 123 19.34 27.38 -33.52
CA ALA A 123 19.76 28.75 -33.25
C ALA A 123 21.13 29.02 -33.89
N ALA A 124 21.20 30.06 -34.75
CA ALA A 124 22.45 30.50 -35.34
C ALA A 124 23.45 30.93 -34.24
N PRO A 125 24.76 30.65 -34.42
CA PRO A 125 25.77 31.06 -33.45
C PRO A 125 25.76 32.59 -33.33
N ARG A 126 25.62 33.10 -32.10
CA ARG A 126 25.69 34.54 -31.84
C ARG A 126 27.09 35.04 -32.16
N GLU A 127 27.23 35.87 -33.19
CA GLU A 127 28.46 36.62 -33.43
C GLU A 127 28.72 37.55 -32.25
N LYS A 128 29.90 37.40 -31.64
CA LYS A 128 30.34 38.28 -30.55
C LYS A 128 30.74 39.62 -31.14
N THR A 129 29.85 40.59 -31.17
CA THR A 129 30.20 41.98 -31.43
C THR A 129 31.06 42.50 -30.27
N LYS A 130 32.38 42.57 -30.50
CA LYS A 130 33.30 43.29 -29.62
C LYS A 130 32.97 44.77 -29.73
N MET A 131 32.14 45.30 -28.83
CA MET A 131 32.03 46.75 -28.66
C MET A 131 33.33 47.25 -28.04
N THR A 132 34.28 47.66 -28.87
CA THR A 132 35.42 48.47 -28.46
C THR A 132 34.91 49.83 -28.03
N GLN A 133 34.79 50.02 -26.71
CA GLN A 133 34.51 51.33 -26.12
C GLN A 133 35.67 52.27 -26.45
N GLY A 134 35.44 53.19 -27.38
CA GLY A 134 36.39 54.25 -27.73
C GLY A 134 36.62 55.19 -26.54
N LYS A 135 37.87 55.26 -26.09
CA LYS A 135 38.35 56.17 -25.06
C LYS A 135 38.44 57.58 -25.67
N LYS A 136 37.56 58.50 -25.26
CA LYS A 136 37.66 59.94 -25.62
C LYS A 136 38.85 60.55 -24.86
N GLN A 137 39.77 61.19 -25.58
CA GLN A 137 40.73 62.17 -25.07
C GLN A 137 40.42 63.51 -25.72
#